data_AF-A0A1C5CND9-F1
#
_entry.id   AF-A0A1C5CND9-F1
#
_cell.length_a   1.000
_cell.length_b   1.000
_cell.length_c   1.000
_cell.angle_alpha   90.00
_cell.angle_beta   90.00
_cell.angle_gamma   90.00
#
_symmetry.space_group_name_H-M   'P 1'
#
loop_
_entity.id
_entity.type
_entity.pdbx_description
1 polymer ?
#
loop_
_entity_poly.entity_id
_entity_poly.type
_entity_poly.pdbx_seq_one_letter_code
_entity_poly.pdbx_strand_id
1 'polypeptide(L)'
;MKRAATENPLVVGFTGPRRRPHHLALVVGDEGGSVRLSARLDLVLAARIGAALGDGTVLGERRAHGETYTRVESDLVVEVLAGPGRRQTLTVVRMR
;
A
#
# COMPACT_ATOMS: atom_id res chain seq x y z
N MET A 1 -17.78 -8.68 -19.05
CA MET A 1 -16.67 -7.77 -18.70
C MET A 1 -16.59 -7.69 -17.19
N LYS A 2 -15.54 -8.24 -16.54
CA LYS A 2 -15.44 -8.28 -15.08
C LYS A 2 -14.99 -6.90 -14.58
N ARG A 3 -15.84 -6.20 -13.82
CA ARG A 3 -15.51 -4.88 -13.25
C ARG A 3 -14.40 -5.07 -12.22
N ALA A 4 -13.34 -4.27 -12.29
CA ALA A 4 -12.34 -4.23 -11.22
C ALA A 4 -13.03 -3.72 -9.95
N ALA A 5 -12.87 -4.43 -8.84
CA ALA A 5 -13.35 -3.95 -7.55
C ALA A 5 -12.40 -2.85 -7.07
N THR A 6 -12.98 -1.74 -6.63
CA THR A 6 -12.23 -0.64 -6.01
C THR A 6 -12.30 -0.81 -4.50
N GLU A 7 -11.15 -0.81 -3.84
CA GLU A 7 -11.04 -0.91 -2.39
C GLU A 7 -10.29 0.32 -1.85
N ASN A 8 -10.52 0.66 -0.58
CA ASN A 8 -9.85 1.80 0.07
C ASN A 8 -9.05 1.33 1.31
N PRO A 9 -7.97 0.55 1.13
CA PRO A 9 -7.18 0.03 2.24
C PRO A 9 -6.32 1.12 2.92
N LEU A 10 -6.02 0.88 4.20
CA LEU A 10 -5.07 1.65 4.98
C LEU A 10 -3.63 1.31 4.59
N VAL A 11 -2.79 2.33 4.46
CA VAL A 11 -1.34 2.19 4.28
C VAL A 11 -0.68 1.97 5.64
N VAL A 12 -0.04 0.82 5.83
CA VAL A 12 0.68 0.45 7.06
C VAL A 12 2.18 0.32 6.87
N GLY A 13 2.67 0.58 5.67
CA GLY A 13 4.09 0.51 5.39
C GLY A 13 4.43 0.66 3.92
N PHE A 14 5.71 0.54 3.63
CA PHE A 14 6.26 0.66 2.29
C PHE A 14 7.53 -0.15 2.10
N THR A 15 7.90 -0.39 0.84
CA THR A 15 9.22 -0.87 0.47
C THR A 15 10.00 0.21 -0.28
N GLY A 16 11.32 0.13 -0.26
CA GLY A 16 12.20 1.14 -0.85
C GLY A 16 12.28 2.45 -0.02
N PRO A 17 12.82 3.53 -0.59
CA PRO A 17 13.01 4.79 0.13
C PRO A 17 11.68 5.47 0.49
N ARG A 18 11.51 5.93 1.73
CA ARG A 18 10.28 6.62 2.20
C ARG A 18 9.83 7.77 1.31
N ARG A 19 10.79 8.57 0.79
CA ARG A 19 10.48 9.72 -0.07
C ARG A 19 9.90 9.32 -1.43
N ARG A 20 10.17 8.09 -1.89
CA ARG A 20 9.67 7.51 -3.15
C ARG A 20 9.47 6.00 -2.98
N PRO A 21 8.39 5.59 -2.27
CA PRO A 21 8.09 4.19 -2.05
C PRO A 21 8.00 3.42 -3.38
N HIS A 22 8.53 2.20 -3.40
CA HIS A 22 8.35 1.30 -4.54
C HIS A 22 6.99 0.63 -4.50
N HIS A 23 6.63 0.07 -3.34
CA HIS A 23 5.37 -0.61 -3.07
C HIS A 23 4.80 -0.14 -1.73
N LEU A 24 3.49 -0.24 -1.55
CA LEU A 24 2.81 0.00 -0.28
C LEU A 24 2.40 -1.32 0.36
N ALA A 25 2.55 -1.39 1.68
CA ALA A 25 1.94 -2.42 2.50
C ALA A 25 0.55 -1.94 2.93
N LEU A 26 -0.47 -2.69 2.56
CA LEU A 26 -1.88 -2.32 2.67
C LEU A 26 -2.61 -3.34 3.53
N VAL A 27 -3.41 -2.88 4.49
CA VAL A 27 -4.36 -3.75 5.21
C VAL A 27 -5.59 -3.92 4.35
N VAL A 28 -5.86 -5.15 3.93
CA VAL A 28 -6.99 -5.51 3.08
C VAL A 28 -7.93 -6.47 3.79
N GLY A 29 -9.23 -6.19 3.71
CA GLY A 29 -10.27 -6.86 4.49
C GLY A 29 -10.68 -6.05 5.73
N ASP A 30 -11.68 -6.54 6.46
CA ASP A 30 -12.20 -5.92 7.69
C ASP A 30 -11.27 -6.17 8.91
N GLU A 31 -11.80 -6.15 10.14
CA GLU A 31 -11.03 -6.36 11.36
C GLU A 31 -10.13 -7.61 11.29
N GLY A 32 -8.83 -7.41 11.51
CA GLY A 32 -7.81 -8.47 11.36
C GLY A 32 -7.31 -8.67 9.92
N GLY A 33 -7.62 -7.74 9.01
CA GLY A 33 -7.25 -7.77 7.60
C GLY A 33 -5.78 -8.10 7.33
N SER A 34 -5.54 -8.83 6.25
CA SER A 34 -4.20 -9.29 5.86
C SER A 34 -3.40 -8.14 5.24
N VAL A 35 -2.09 -8.07 5.55
CA VAL A 35 -1.18 -7.12 4.91
C VAL A 35 -0.75 -7.64 3.55
N ARG A 36 -0.95 -6.83 2.51
CA ARG A 36 -0.61 -7.15 1.12
C ARG A 36 0.21 -6.03 0.50
N LEU A 37 1.14 -6.38 -0.38
CA LEU A 37 1.92 -5.40 -1.12
C LEU A 37 1.20 -4.99 -2.40
N SER A 38 1.22 -3.70 -2.69
CA SER A 38 0.72 -3.15 -3.94
C SER A 38 1.62 -3.52 -5.13
N ALA A 39 1.10 -3.31 -6.34
CA ALA A 39 1.94 -3.13 -7.51
C ALA A 39 2.97 -2.00 -7.28
N ARG A 40 4.00 -1.97 -8.12
CA ARG A 40 4.95 -0.86 -8.12
C ARG A 40 4.21 0.45 -8.39
N LEU A 41 4.48 1.47 -7.57
CA LEU A 41 3.91 2.80 -7.75
C LEU A 41 4.52 3.49 -8.97
N ASP A 42 3.71 4.29 -9.67
CA ASP A 42 4.25 5.26 -10.62
C ASP A 42 5.02 6.37 -9.88
N LEU A 43 5.90 7.07 -10.61
CA LEU A 43 6.82 8.04 -10.02
C LEU A 43 6.12 9.23 -9.37
N VAL A 44 4.99 9.69 -9.92
CA VAL A 44 4.26 10.85 -9.42
C VAL A 44 3.52 10.46 -8.15
N LEU A 45 2.84 9.32 -8.17
CA LEU A 45 2.13 8.80 -7.00
C LEU A 45 3.10 8.44 -5.87
N ALA A 46 4.24 7.82 -6.18
CA ALA A 46 5.29 7.52 -5.20
C ALA A 46 5.79 8.78 -4.49
N ALA A 47 6.02 9.88 -5.22
CA ALA A 47 6.46 11.14 -4.61
C ALA A 47 5.39 11.77 -3.70
N ARG A 48 4.12 11.77 -4.15
CA ARG A 48 3.00 12.32 -3.35
C ARG A 48 2.77 11.51 -2.08
N ILE A 49 2.77 10.19 -2.19
CA ILE A 49 2.61 9.30 -1.05
C ILE A 49 3.82 9.41 -0.12
N GLY A 50 5.04 9.47 -0.65
CA GLY A 50 6.23 9.68 0.17
C GLY A 50 6.21 10.97 0.97
N ALA A 51 5.61 12.04 0.42
CA ALA A 51 5.37 13.28 1.16
C ALA A 51 4.32 13.11 2.27
N ALA A 52 3.19 12.47 1.98
CA ALA A 52 2.14 12.21 2.98
C ALA A 52 2.61 11.28 4.11
N LEU A 53 3.46 10.30 3.78
CA LEU A 53 4.10 9.44 4.77
C LEU A 53 5.15 10.18 5.59
N GLY A 54 5.58 11.38 5.19
CA GLY A 54 6.66 12.18 5.80
C GLY A 54 6.54 12.36 7.31
N ASP A 55 5.32 12.39 7.83
CA ASP A 55 5.03 12.63 9.26
C ASP A 55 4.77 11.34 10.06
N GLY A 56 4.63 10.18 9.40
CA GLY A 56 4.27 8.93 10.07
C GLY A 56 5.41 8.29 10.89
N THR A 57 5.09 7.75 12.06
CA THR A 57 6.08 7.10 12.93
C THR A 57 6.57 5.78 12.34
N VAL A 58 7.89 5.59 12.19
CA VAL A 58 8.46 4.31 11.73
C VAL A 58 8.49 3.31 12.89
N LEU A 59 7.89 2.14 12.69
CA LEU A 59 7.78 1.07 13.69
C LEU A 59 8.76 -0.10 13.45
N GLY A 60 9.69 0.09 12.51
CA GLY A 60 10.71 -0.89 12.11
C GLY A 60 10.27 -1.83 10.99
N GLU A 61 11.05 -2.87 10.74
CA GLU A 61 10.80 -3.81 9.65
C GLU A 61 9.75 -4.86 10.02
N ARG A 62 8.99 -5.31 9.01
CA ARG A 62 8.05 -6.44 9.09
C ARG A 62 8.06 -7.21 7.77
N ARG A 63 7.44 -8.39 7.74
CA ARG A 63 7.32 -9.21 6.53
C ARG A 63 5.87 -9.40 6.12
N ALA A 64 5.59 -9.33 4.83
CA ALA A 64 4.32 -9.71 4.23
C ALA A 64 4.60 -10.55 2.98
N HIS A 65 3.99 -11.75 2.90
CA HIS A 65 4.18 -12.68 1.76
C HIS A 65 5.64 -12.96 1.39
N GLY A 66 6.55 -12.97 2.37
CA GLY A 66 7.99 -13.24 2.17
C GLY A 66 8.83 -12.01 1.81
N GLU A 67 8.22 -10.84 1.62
CA GLU A 67 8.92 -9.58 1.34
C GLU A 67 8.98 -8.71 2.60
N THR A 68 10.13 -8.10 2.86
CA THR A 68 10.35 -7.17 3.98
C THR A 68 9.86 -5.78 3.59
N TYR A 69 9.10 -5.14 4.48
CA TYR A 69 8.67 -3.76 4.35
C TYR A 69 8.94 -2.98 5.62
N THR A 70 9.11 -1.66 5.49
CA THR A 70 9.17 -0.73 6.61
C THR A 70 7.76 -0.44 7.08
N ARG A 71 7.45 -0.81 8.33
CA ARG A 71 6.16 -0.52 8.95
C ARG A 71 6.13 0.94 9.41
N VAL A 72 5.02 1.59 9.12
CA VAL A 72 4.74 2.97 9.53
C VAL A 72 3.37 3.02 10.18
N GLU A 73 3.24 3.82 11.24
CA GLU A 73 1.94 4.25 11.75
C GLU A 73 1.46 5.42 10.89
N SER A 74 0.34 5.23 10.21
CA SER A 74 -0.26 6.22 9.33
C SER A 74 -1.77 6.00 9.27
N ASP A 75 -2.50 7.09 9.08
CA ASP A 75 -3.93 7.15 8.77
C ASP A 75 -4.18 7.26 7.25
N LEU A 76 -3.13 7.21 6.42
CA LEU A 76 -3.22 7.37 4.98
C LEU A 76 -4.01 6.20 4.36
N VAL A 77 -5.14 6.55 3.74
CA VAL A 77 -5.94 5.62 2.94
C VAL A 77 -5.67 5.86 1.46
N VAL A 78 -5.59 4.77 0.69
CA VAL A 78 -5.43 4.84 -0.77
C VAL A 78 -6.53 4.09 -1.47
N GLU A 79 -6.94 4.58 -2.63
CA GLU A 79 -7.83 3.85 -3.53
C GLU A 79 -6.99 2.87 -4.36
N VAL A 80 -7.43 1.60 -4.41
CA VAL A 80 -6.79 0.56 -5.20
C VAL A 80 -7.78 -0.14 -6.12
N LEU A 81 -7.30 -0.54 -7.29
CA LEU A 81 -7.98 -1.47 -8.19
C LEU A 81 -7.43 -2.88 -7.94
N ALA A 82 -8.31 -3.79 -7.57
CA ALA A 82 -7.99 -5.21 -7.48
C ALA A 82 -8.03 -5.86 -8.88
N GLY A 83 -6.89 -6.42 -9.31
CA GLY A 83 -6.84 -7.28 -10.49
C GLY A 83 -7.71 -8.54 -10.34
N PRO A 84 -7.93 -9.31 -11.41
CA PRO A 84 -8.68 -10.56 -11.30
C PRO A 84 -7.84 -11.68 -10.64
N GLY A 85 -8.40 -12.38 -9.64
CA GLY A 85 -7.90 -13.68 -9.14
C GLY A 85 -7.57 -13.74 -7.63
N ARG A 86 -7.29 -14.95 -7.10
CA ARG A 86 -7.04 -15.15 -5.65
C ARG A 86 -5.77 -14.47 -5.10
N ARG A 87 -4.78 -14.19 -5.96
CA ARG A 87 -3.57 -13.39 -5.65
C ARG A 87 -3.58 -12.09 -6.43
N GLN A 88 -4.72 -11.42 -6.48
CA GLN A 88 -4.91 -10.21 -7.27
C GLN A 88 -3.91 -9.11 -6.92
N THR A 89 -3.13 -8.65 -7.88
CA THR A 89 -2.30 -7.45 -7.71
C THR A 89 -3.18 -6.25 -7.36
N LEU A 90 -2.77 -5.46 -6.37
CA LEU A 90 -3.44 -4.23 -5.96
C LEU A 90 -2.76 -3.04 -6.62
N THR A 91 -3.43 -2.40 -7.58
CA THR A 91 -2.88 -1.21 -8.25
C THR A 91 -3.41 0.03 -7.55
N VAL A 92 -2.52 0.82 -6.94
CA VAL A 92 -2.89 2.09 -6.32
C VAL A 92 -3.18 3.11 -7.40
N VAL A 93 -4.33 3.78 -7.31
CA VAL A 93 -4.76 4.76 -8.31
C VAL A 93 -4.75 6.19 -7.79
N ARG A 94 -5.04 6.40 -6.49
CA ARG A 94 -4.94 7.71 -5.85
C ARG A 94 -4.95 7.62 -4.32
N MET A 95 -4.53 8.70 -3.66
CA MET A 95 -4.77 8.92 -2.24
C MET A 95 -6.24 9.32 -2.00
N ARG A 96 -6.76 9.04 -0.81
CA ARG A 96 -8.07 9.49 -0.35
C ARG A 96 -7.98 10.75 0.50
#